data_AF-A0A231H0P4-F1
#
_entry.id   AF-A0A231H0P4-F1
#
_cell.length_a   1.000
_cell.length_b   1.000
_cell.length_c   1.000
_cell.angle_alpha   90.00
_cell.angle_beta   90.00
_cell.angle_gamma   90.00
#
_symmetry.space_group_name_H-M   'P 1'
#
loop_
_entity.id
_entity.type
_entity.pdbx_description
1 polymer ?
#
loop_
_entity_poly.entity_id
_entity_poly.type
_entity_poly.pdbx_seq_one_letter_code
_entity_poly.pdbx_strand_id
1 'polypeptide(L)'
;MTDDRTGQDVVRPGSRAVERSSDVEKRQISNEARMIRGVFRAAGLAAGTAVRGGQWAVGTGLEVTKQIAQAALDGESSTEIAERTGAALQSVARSVLGVTEGSVREIVSYVPTNGQTPGPSTGGLVRSSTLVDLRRRGDNLLARSADVYFTEEVHPAYDRILDQLSSDEARILRFMAINGPQPSVDVRTNRPLGIGSELVAGDLTSVPEQAGVRYPDRSRLYLINLNRLGLLTTSDDPVVLSRYMVLEVQPIVESALKQAGRVPKIVRKSLRLTEFGEDFCKTCFTINGS
;
A
#
# COMPACT_ATOMS: atom_id res chain seq x y z
N MET A 1 37.10 -16.22 81.15
CA MET A 1 36.24 -15.05 80.89
C MET A 1 37.13 -14.01 80.24
N THR A 2 36.65 -13.40 79.13
CA THR A 2 37.28 -12.36 78.26
C THR A 2 38.53 -12.82 77.47
N ASP A 3 38.51 -12.97 76.12
CA ASP A 3 38.29 -11.98 75.01
C ASP A 3 39.48 -10.99 74.95
N ASP A 4 40.14 -10.59 73.86
CA ASP A 4 40.01 -10.73 72.40
C ASP A 4 41.32 -10.18 71.74
N ARG A 5 41.50 -10.43 70.43
CA ARG A 5 42.29 -9.70 69.42
C ARG A 5 43.82 -9.73 69.43
N THR A 6 44.37 -10.53 68.52
CA THR A 6 45.56 -10.15 67.73
C THR A 6 45.21 -10.19 66.24
N GLY A 7 45.34 -9.03 65.59
CA GLY A 7 45.21 -8.89 64.14
C GLY A 7 46.44 -9.44 63.42
N GLN A 8 46.22 -10.08 62.28
CA GLN A 8 47.25 -10.42 61.32
C GLN A 8 46.93 -9.80 59.96
N ASP A 9 47.87 -8.99 59.49
CA ASP A 9 47.98 -8.47 58.13
C ASP A 9 48.03 -9.61 57.11
N VAL A 10 47.19 -9.51 56.08
CA VAL A 10 47.30 -10.34 54.87
C VAL A 10 47.47 -9.43 53.65
N VAL A 11 48.66 -9.54 53.07
CA VAL A 11 49.15 -8.91 51.85
C VAL A 11 48.30 -9.34 50.63
N ARG A 12 47.88 -8.37 49.82
CA ARG A 12 47.23 -8.57 48.51
C ARG A 12 48.29 -8.74 47.41
N PRO A 13 48.18 -9.74 46.52
CA PRO A 13 48.83 -9.68 45.20
C PRO A 13 47.84 -9.17 44.14
N GLY A 14 48.33 -8.24 43.30
CA GLY A 14 47.57 -7.53 42.29
C GLY A 14 47.26 -8.31 41.01
N SER A 15 46.29 -7.76 40.28
CA SER A 15 45.66 -8.28 39.06
C SER A 15 46.63 -8.59 37.93
N ARG A 16 46.56 -9.83 37.42
CA ARG A 16 47.06 -10.19 36.09
C ARG A 16 45.94 -10.01 35.07
N ALA A 17 46.24 -9.23 34.03
CA ALA A 17 45.43 -9.07 32.84
C ALA A 17 45.19 -10.45 32.18
N VAL A 18 43.93 -10.73 31.84
CA VAL A 18 43.53 -11.91 31.08
C VAL A 18 43.02 -11.42 29.72
N GLU A 19 43.88 -11.58 28.72
CA GLU A 19 43.54 -11.51 27.30
C GLU A 19 42.53 -12.63 26.99
N ARG A 20 41.32 -12.24 26.58
CA ARG A 20 40.32 -13.17 26.05
C ARG A 20 40.65 -13.45 24.59
N SER A 21 41.36 -14.55 24.36
CA SER A 21 41.38 -15.24 23.08
C SER A 21 39.99 -15.81 22.81
N SER A 22 39.29 -15.25 21.82
CA SER A 22 38.00 -15.71 21.33
C SER A 22 38.21 -16.53 20.06
N ASP A 23 38.44 -17.83 20.24
CA ASP A 23 38.14 -18.83 19.22
C ASP A 23 36.95 -19.66 19.68
N VAL A 24 36.21 -20.19 18.70
CA VAL A 24 35.03 -21.08 18.79
C VAL A 24 33.67 -20.38 18.81
N GLU A 25 33.26 -19.81 17.67
CA GLU A 25 31.95 -20.09 17.04
C GLU A 25 31.84 -19.43 15.65
N LYS A 26 32.38 -20.09 14.63
CA LYS A 26 31.96 -19.88 13.23
C LYS A 26 31.66 -21.24 12.61
N ARG A 27 30.45 -21.70 12.86
CA ARG A 27 29.86 -22.83 12.14
C ARG A 27 29.57 -22.41 10.70
N GLN A 28 30.11 -23.24 9.81
CA GLN A 28 29.88 -23.35 8.38
C GLN A 28 28.49 -22.89 7.92
N ILE A 29 28.46 -21.89 7.05
CA ILE A 29 27.35 -21.67 6.12
C ILE A 29 27.87 -22.04 4.73
N SER A 30 27.18 -23.01 4.14
CA SER A 30 27.47 -23.68 2.87
C SER A 30 27.59 -22.72 1.69
N ASN A 31 28.52 -23.03 0.78
CA ASN A 31 28.87 -22.28 -0.43
C ASN A 31 27.96 -22.58 -1.65
N GLU A 32 26.74 -23.08 -1.47
CA GLU A 32 25.92 -23.61 -2.59
C GLU A 32 24.73 -22.73 -3.05
N ALA A 33 24.68 -21.43 -2.73
CA ALA A 33 23.55 -20.57 -3.15
C ALA A 33 23.94 -19.33 -3.95
N ARG A 34 25.08 -19.35 -4.68
CA ARG A 34 25.52 -18.20 -5.50
C ARG A 34 25.60 -18.41 -7.01
N MET A 35 25.07 -19.51 -7.56
CA MET A 35 24.92 -19.64 -9.01
C MET A 35 23.56 -20.23 -9.33
N ILE A 36 22.70 -19.43 -9.96
CA ILE A 36 21.70 -19.76 -11.00
C ILE A 36 20.85 -18.49 -11.14
N ARG A 37 21.32 -17.55 -11.96
CA ARG A 37 20.48 -16.48 -12.52
C ARG A 37 20.94 -16.26 -13.96
N GLY A 38 20.45 -17.13 -14.83
CA GLY A 38 20.72 -17.09 -16.26
C GLY A 38 19.45 -17.46 -17.03
N VAL A 39 18.91 -16.45 -17.72
CA VAL A 39 18.26 -16.53 -19.04
C VAL A 39 16.99 -17.39 -19.17
N PHE A 40 15.84 -16.73 -19.35
CA PHE A 40 14.88 -17.17 -20.37
C PHE A 40 14.33 -15.98 -21.16
N ARG A 41 14.69 -15.98 -22.45
CA ARG A 41 14.09 -15.21 -23.54
C ARG A 41 12.79 -15.91 -23.94
N ALA A 42 11.73 -15.16 -24.25
CA ALA A 42 10.55 -15.71 -24.93
C ALA A 42 10.11 -14.77 -26.06
N ALA A 43 10.60 -15.06 -27.26
CA ALA A 43 9.97 -14.71 -28.52
C ALA A 43 9.65 -16.04 -29.20
N GLY A 44 8.36 -16.32 -29.42
CA GLY A 44 7.88 -17.53 -30.08
C GLY A 44 6.54 -17.25 -30.74
N LEU A 45 6.55 -17.21 -32.07
CA LEU A 45 5.41 -17.01 -32.95
C LEU A 45 4.54 -18.28 -33.04
N ALA A 46 3.32 -18.06 -33.54
CA ALA A 46 2.14 -18.92 -33.60
C ALA A 46 2.28 -20.26 -34.34
N ALA A 47 1.51 -21.26 -33.88
CA ALA A 47 0.60 -22.08 -34.70
C ALA A 47 -0.16 -23.08 -33.79
N GLY A 48 -1.46 -23.28 -34.02
CA GLY A 48 -2.10 -24.56 -33.67
C GLY A 48 -3.44 -24.55 -32.93
N THR A 49 -4.52 -24.47 -33.72
CA THR A 49 -5.83 -25.13 -33.56
C THR A 49 -6.84 -24.64 -32.50
N ALA A 50 -7.99 -24.25 -33.06
CA ALA A 50 -9.25 -23.92 -32.41
C ALA A 50 -10.13 -25.14 -32.15
N VAL A 51 -10.93 -25.15 -31.08
CA VAL A 51 -12.23 -25.85 -31.02
C VAL A 51 -13.20 -25.15 -30.03
N ARG A 52 -14.31 -24.64 -30.60
CA ARG A 52 -15.67 -24.35 -30.05
C ARG A 52 -15.80 -23.34 -28.90
N GLY A 53 -16.69 -22.33 -28.92
CA GLY A 53 -17.81 -21.88 -29.78
C GLY A 53 -18.46 -20.70 -29.01
N GLY A 54 -19.33 -19.81 -29.49
CA GLY A 54 -20.04 -19.51 -30.73
C GLY A 54 -21.06 -18.40 -30.36
N GLN A 55 -21.45 -17.55 -31.34
CA GLN A 55 -22.27 -16.32 -31.26
C GLN A 55 -21.44 -15.08 -30.90
N TRP A 56 -21.13 -14.14 -31.79
CA TRP A 56 -22.03 -13.36 -32.67
C TRP A 56 -21.36 -13.01 -34.01
N ALA A 57 -21.94 -13.42 -35.14
CA ALA A 57 -21.62 -12.87 -36.46
C ALA A 57 -22.78 -13.10 -37.43
N VAL A 58 -23.67 -12.13 -37.58
CA VAL A 58 -24.56 -12.04 -38.74
C VAL A 58 -24.63 -10.58 -39.17
N GLY A 59 -24.16 -10.30 -40.38
CA GLY A 59 -24.71 -9.22 -41.18
C GLY A 59 -23.75 -8.17 -41.74
N THR A 60 -22.67 -8.53 -42.45
CA THR A 60 -22.23 -7.76 -43.63
C THR A 60 -21.16 -8.51 -44.42
N GLY A 61 -21.50 -9.03 -45.60
CA GLY A 61 -20.53 -9.76 -46.41
C GLY A 61 -21.05 -10.26 -47.75
N LEU A 62 -21.97 -9.53 -48.40
CA LEU A 62 -22.46 -9.93 -49.72
C LEU A 62 -22.32 -8.87 -50.83
N GLU A 63 -21.97 -7.62 -50.52
CA GLU A 63 -21.77 -6.61 -51.57
C GLU A 63 -20.29 -6.38 -51.95
N VAL A 64 -19.36 -6.67 -51.05
CA VAL A 64 -17.92 -6.43 -51.30
C VAL A 64 -17.32 -7.49 -52.25
N THR A 65 -17.88 -8.70 -52.28
CA THR A 65 -17.33 -9.81 -53.09
C THR A 65 -17.60 -9.63 -54.59
N LYS A 66 -18.65 -8.89 -54.99
CA LYS A 66 -19.01 -8.72 -56.40
C LYS A 66 -18.16 -7.67 -57.12
N GLN A 67 -17.68 -6.65 -56.40
CA GLN A 67 -16.86 -5.58 -56.98
C GLN A 67 -15.38 -5.99 -57.15
N ILE A 68 -14.86 -6.84 -56.27
CA ILE A 68 -13.48 -7.34 -56.36
C ILE A 68 -13.34 -8.33 -57.54
N ALA A 69 -14.39 -9.08 -57.86
CA ALA A 69 -14.39 -10.01 -58.99
C ALA A 69 -14.44 -9.30 -60.36
N GLN A 70 -15.08 -8.13 -60.46
CA GLN A 70 -15.16 -7.36 -61.71
C GLN A 70 -13.91 -6.48 -61.95
N ALA A 71 -13.31 -5.91 -60.90
CA ALA A 71 -12.11 -5.07 -61.04
C ALA A 71 -10.85 -5.85 -61.49
N ALA A 72 -10.83 -7.17 -61.32
CA ALA A 72 -9.71 -8.01 -61.75
C ALA A 72 -9.77 -8.41 -63.24
N LEU A 73 -10.92 -8.24 -63.91
CA LEU A 73 -11.11 -8.66 -65.30
C LEU A 73 -10.82 -7.56 -66.33
N ASP A 74 -10.89 -6.28 -65.94
CA ASP A 74 -10.79 -5.14 -66.86
C ASP A 74 -9.39 -4.49 -66.96
N GLY A 75 -8.39 -5.01 -66.25
CA GLY A 75 -6.97 -4.68 -66.54
C GLY A 75 -6.59 -3.20 -66.44
N GLU A 76 -7.14 -2.45 -65.49
CA GLU A 76 -6.86 -1.03 -65.29
C GLU A 76 -5.66 -0.76 -64.36
N SER A 77 -4.97 0.36 -64.60
CA SER A 77 -3.65 0.67 -64.02
C SER A 77 -3.68 0.98 -62.52
N SER A 78 -2.62 0.54 -61.83
CA SER A 78 -2.47 0.45 -60.37
C SER A 78 -2.55 1.77 -59.58
N THR A 79 -2.52 2.92 -60.25
CA THR A 79 -2.43 4.24 -59.60
C THR A 79 -3.80 4.89 -59.34
N GLU A 80 -4.81 4.64 -60.18
CA GLU A 80 -6.17 5.18 -59.96
C GLU A 80 -6.95 4.35 -58.93
N ILE A 81 -6.62 3.06 -58.78
CA ILE A 81 -7.19 2.17 -57.76
C ILE A 81 -6.69 2.56 -56.36
N ALA A 82 -5.45 3.03 -56.21
CA ALA A 82 -4.88 3.42 -54.92
C ALA A 82 -5.55 4.68 -54.32
N GLU A 83 -5.84 5.69 -55.14
CA GLU A 83 -6.49 6.92 -54.67
C GLU A 83 -7.95 6.71 -54.30
N ARG A 84 -8.70 5.92 -55.10
CA ARG A 84 -10.12 5.62 -54.82
C ARG A 84 -10.30 4.68 -53.64
N THR A 85 -9.35 3.77 -53.42
CA THR A 85 -9.35 2.83 -52.28
C THR A 85 -9.01 3.53 -50.97
N GLY A 86 -8.13 4.55 -50.98
CA GLY A 86 -7.81 5.36 -49.81
C GLY A 86 -9.01 6.13 -49.23
N ALA A 87 -9.82 6.75 -50.10
CA ALA A 87 -11.01 7.49 -49.68
C ALA A 87 -12.12 6.58 -49.12
N ALA A 88 -12.31 5.40 -49.72
CA ALA A 88 -13.28 4.41 -49.24
C ALA A 88 -12.87 3.82 -47.88
N LEU A 89 -11.59 3.47 -47.69
CA LEU A 89 -11.07 2.95 -46.42
C LEU A 89 -11.14 3.97 -45.28
N GLN A 90 -10.94 5.25 -45.57
CA GLN A 90 -11.04 6.31 -44.57
C GLN A 90 -12.48 6.52 -44.07
N SER A 91 -13.47 6.31 -44.94
CA SER A 91 -14.90 6.38 -44.57
C SER A 91 -15.34 5.20 -43.70
N VAL A 92 -14.83 3.99 -43.97
CA VAL A 92 -15.09 2.78 -43.17
C VAL A 92 -14.34 2.85 -41.82
N ALA A 93 -13.14 3.41 -41.78
CA ALA A 93 -12.43 3.66 -40.53
C ALA A 93 -13.18 4.65 -39.62
N ARG A 94 -13.82 5.68 -40.17
CA ARG A 94 -14.65 6.64 -39.40
C ARG A 94 -15.94 6.02 -38.85
N SER A 95 -16.59 5.14 -39.59
CA SER A 95 -17.80 4.45 -39.11
C SER A 95 -17.49 3.40 -38.04
N VAL A 96 -16.34 2.74 -38.11
CA VAL A 96 -15.87 1.77 -37.09
C VAL A 96 -15.33 2.47 -35.83
N LEU A 97 -14.80 3.69 -35.96
CA LEU A 97 -14.38 4.54 -34.83
C LEU A 97 -15.52 5.34 -34.19
N GLY A 98 -16.78 5.13 -34.62
CA GLY A 98 -17.95 5.72 -33.98
C GLY A 98 -18.04 7.26 -34.08
N VAL A 99 -17.33 7.87 -35.02
CA VAL A 99 -17.45 9.31 -35.29
C VAL A 99 -18.60 9.51 -36.27
N THR A 100 -19.82 9.51 -35.74
CA THR A 100 -20.97 10.04 -36.48
C THR A 100 -21.07 11.55 -36.24
N GLU A 101 -21.44 12.29 -37.28
CA GLU A 101 -21.68 13.73 -37.29
C GLU A 101 -22.77 14.17 -36.28
N GLY A 102 -23.48 13.21 -35.67
CA GLY A 102 -24.45 13.44 -34.60
C GLY A 102 -23.83 13.84 -33.25
N SER A 103 -22.56 13.52 -32.98
CA SER A 103 -21.90 13.88 -31.70
C SER A 103 -21.47 15.35 -31.61
N VAL A 104 -21.63 16.12 -32.69
CA VAL A 104 -21.27 17.55 -32.73
C VAL A 104 -22.43 18.45 -32.25
N ARG A 105 -23.64 17.92 -32.11
CA ARG A 105 -24.80 18.71 -31.60
C ARG A 105 -24.99 18.69 -30.09
N GLU A 106 -24.25 17.89 -29.33
CA GLU A 106 -24.30 17.91 -27.85
C GLU A 106 -23.09 18.64 -27.22
N ILE A 107 -22.15 19.14 -28.03
CA ILE A 107 -20.96 19.89 -27.60
C ILE A 107 -21.15 21.41 -27.81
N VAL A 108 -22.39 21.89 -27.98
CA VAL A 108 -22.70 23.34 -28.04
C VAL A 108 -23.68 23.73 -26.95
N SER A 109 -23.28 23.57 -25.69
CA SER A 109 -23.76 24.44 -24.61
C SER A 109 -22.79 24.45 -23.43
N TYR A 110 -21.58 24.97 -23.62
CA TYR A 110 -20.89 25.70 -22.56
C TYR A 110 -19.74 26.52 -23.15
N VAL A 111 -20.04 27.74 -23.58
CA VAL A 111 -19.02 28.78 -23.75
C VAL A 111 -18.97 29.51 -22.41
N PRO A 112 -17.90 29.40 -21.59
CA PRO A 112 -17.76 30.27 -20.45
C PRO A 112 -17.28 31.63 -20.96
N THR A 113 -18.13 32.65 -20.83
CA THR A 113 -17.73 34.04 -20.96
C THR A 113 -16.92 34.41 -19.71
N ASN A 114 -15.67 34.82 -19.89
CA ASN A 114 -14.80 35.24 -18.78
C ASN A 114 -15.35 36.50 -18.09
N GLY A 115 -15.67 36.37 -16.79
CA GLY A 115 -16.03 37.48 -15.92
C GLY A 115 -16.07 37.05 -14.43
N GLN A 116 -14.96 37.26 -13.71
CA GLN A 116 -14.79 37.39 -12.25
C GLN A 116 -15.70 36.62 -11.27
N THR A 117 -15.16 35.62 -10.56
CA THR A 117 -14.90 35.56 -9.09
C THR A 117 -14.53 34.11 -8.67
N PRO A 118 -13.59 33.89 -7.72
CA PRO A 118 -13.31 32.55 -7.21
C PRO A 118 -14.32 32.19 -6.10
N GLY A 119 -15.25 31.29 -6.43
CA GLY A 119 -16.17 30.64 -5.48
C GLY A 119 -15.92 29.11 -5.44
N PRO A 120 -16.25 28.43 -4.33
CA PRO A 120 -15.70 27.12 -3.99
C PRO A 120 -16.38 26.00 -4.77
N SER A 121 -15.62 25.18 -5.50
CA SER A 121 -16.14 23.93 -6.07
C SER A 121 -16.06 22.81 -5.03
N THR A 122 -17.07 22.76 -4.17
CA THR A 122 -17.46 21.58 -3.42
C THR A 122 -18.02 20.52 -4.38
N GLY A 123 -17.69 19.24 -4.15
CA GLY A 123 -18.60 18.15 -4.48
C GLY A 123 -18.08 17.15 -5.51
N GLY A 124 -17.80 15.94 -5.05
CA GLY A 124 -17.33 14.85 -5.87
C GLY A 124 -18.40 14.25 -6.76
N LEU A 125 -17.95 13.76 -7.91
CA LEU A 125 -18.53 12.61 -8.55
C LEU A 125 -17.43 11.56 -8.59
N VAL A 126 -17.62 10.46 -7.86
CA VAL A 126 -16.93 9.22 -8.14
C VAL A 126 -17.39 8.83 -9.54
N ARG A 127 -16.66 9.31 -10.55
CA ARG A 127 -16.86 8.93 -11.94
C ARG A 127 -16.63 7.43 -11.96
N SER A 128 -17.68 6.65 -12.22
CA SER A 128 -17.55 5.25 -12.59
C SER A 128 -16.66 5.22 -13.83
N SER A 129 -15.37 5.05 -13.61
CA SER A 129 -14.41 5.13 -14.69
C SER A 129 -14.52 3.87 -15.51
N THR A 130 -14.76 4.04 -16.81
CA THR A 130 -14.77 2.91 -17.71
C THR A 130 -13.40 2.22 -17.66
N LEU A 131 -13.35 0.94 -18.03
CA LEU A 131 -12.09 0.20 -18.14
C LEU A 131 -11.10 0.91 -19.10
N VAL A 132 -11.60 1.59 -20.13
CA VAL A 132 -10.79 2.41 -21.04
C VAL A 132 -10.18 3.61 -20.31
N ASP A 133 -10.95 4.30 -19.46
CA ASP A 133 -10.45 5.42 -18.65
C ASP A 133 -9.40 5.00 -17.63
N LEU A 134 -9.53 3.81 -17.05
CA LEU A 134 -8.53 3.26 -16.14
C LEU A 134 -7.24 2.92 -16.87
N ARG A 135 -7.31 2.25 -18.02
CA ARG A 135 -6.13 1.94 -18.85
C ARG A 135 -5.41 3.20 -19.29
N ARG A 136 -6.13 4.17 -19.85
CA ARG A 136 -5.56 5.46 -20.26
C ARG A 136 -4.86 6.19 -19.11
N ARG A 137 -5.44 6.16 -17.90
CA ARG A 137 -4.78 6.74 -16.71
C ARG A 137 -3.52 5.97 -16.32
N GLY A 138 -3.54 4.64 -16.40
CA GLY A 138 -2.37 3.79 -16.19
C GLY A 138 -1.25 4.08 -17.20
N ASP A 139 -1.57 4.17 -18.49
CA ASP A 139 -0.60 4.45 -19.55
C ASP A 139 0.06 5.82 -19.36
N ASN A 140 -0.72 6.83 -18.93
CA ASN A 140 -0.17 8.15 -18.60
C ASN A 140 0.79 8.12 -17.40
N LEU A 141 0.54 7.26 -16.40
CA LEU A 141 1.47 7.09 -15.28
C LEU A 141 2.78 6.45 -15.75
N LEU A 142 2.72 5.44 -16.61
CA LEU A 142 3.90 4.79 -17.18
C LEU A 142 4.70 5.76 -18.06
N ALA A 143 4.02 6.57 -18.88
CA ALA A 143 4.67 7.58 -19.71
C ALA A 143 5.41 8.63 -18.86
N ARG A 144 4.79 9.11 -17.77
CA ARG A 144 5.45 10.03 -16.81
C ARG A 144 6.63 9.37 -16.10
N SER A 145 6.50 8.11 -15.72
CA SER A 145 7.61 7.35 -15.12
C SER A 145 8.80 7.14 -16.06
N ALA A 146 8.58 7.21 -17.38
CA ALA A 146 9.63 7.11 -18.38
C ALA A 146 10.30 8.47 -18.70
N ASP A 147 9.73 9.58 -18.23
CA ASP A 147 10.28 10.92 -18.43
C ASP A 147 11.38 11.20 -17.41
N VAL A 148 12.62 11.34 -17.89
CA VAL A 148 13.81 11.58 -17.06
C VAL A 148 13.81 12.98 -16.44
N TYR A 149 13.03 13.91 -16.98
CA TYR A 149 12.89 15.26 -16.43
C TYR A 149 11.78 15.38 -15.39
N PHE A 150 10.94 14.34 -15.24
CA PHE A 150 9.88 14.34 -14.25
C PHE A 150 10.44 14.04 -12.85
N THR A 151 10.31 15.00 -11.94
CA THR A 151 10.70 14.86 -10.54
C THR A 151 9.46 14.91 -9.64
N GLU A 152 9.31 13.92 -8.76
CA GLU A 152 8.24 13.86 -7.77
C GLU A 152 8.82 14.16 -6.39
N GLU A 153 8.67 15.42 -5.93
CA GLU A 153 9.26 15.88 -4.65
C GLU A 153 8.52 15.32 -3.43
N VAL A 154 7.21 15.07 -3.57
CA VAL A 154 6.34 14.60 -2.48
C VAL A 154 5.46 13.49 -3.01
N HIS A 155 5.22 12.47 -2.19
CA HIS A 155 4.38 11.35 -2.59
C HIS A 155 2.93 11.82 -2.90
N PRO A 156 2.36 11.48 -4.07
CA PRO A 156 1.10 12.06 -4.58
C PRO A 156 -0.14 11.60 -3.82
N ALA A 157 0.00 10.66 -2.88
CA ALA A 157 -1.08 10.24 -1.99
C ALA A 157 -1.24 11.13 -0.75
N TYR A 158 -0.20 11.88 -0.35
CA TYR A 158 -0.18 12.58 0.94
C TYR A 158 -1.27 13.64 1.06
N ASP A 159 -1.47 14.42 0.01
CA ASP A 159 -2.54 15.42 -0.06
C ASP A 159 -3.93 14.80 0.19
N ARG A 160 -4.24 13.70 -0.51
CA ARG A 160 -5.51 12.96 -0.33
C ARG A 160 -5.62 12.29 1.04
N ILE A 161 -4.50 11.93 1.66
CA ILE A 161 -4.49 11.34 3.01
C ILE A 161 -4.81 12.43 4.04
N LEU A 162 -4.26 13.64 3.90
CA LEU A 162 -4.55 14.76 4.80
C LEU A 162 -6.05 15.08 4.85
N ASP A 163 -6.74 15.03 3.71
CA ASP A 163 -8.22 15.20 3.64
C ASP A 163 -9.01 14.08 4.36
N GLN A 164 -8.38 12.92 4.59
CA GLN A 164 -8.99 11.76 5.23
C GLN A 164 -8.60 11.62 6.71
N LEU A 165 -7.81 12.56 7.25
CA LEU A 165 -7.39 12.58 8.64
C LEU A 165 -8.22 13.56 9.47
N SER A 166 -8.59 13.12 10.66
CA SER A 166 -9.06 13.96 11.74
C SER A 166 -7.90 14.58 12.52
N SER A 167 -8.18 15.64 13.27
CA SER A 167 -7.19 16.27 14.14
C SER A 167 -6.65 15.33 15.23
N ASP A 168 -7.47 14.40 15.71
CA ASP A 168 -7.05 13.43 16.75
C ASP A 168 -6.17 12.32 16.15
N GLU A 169 -6.42 11.90 14.91
CA GLU A 169 -5.52 10.97 14.20
C GLU A 169 -4.15 11.61 13.92
N ALA A 170 -4.13 12.90 13.56
CA ALA A 170 -2.87 13.65 13.42
C ALA A 170 -2.09 13.73 14.74
N ARG A 171 -2.77 13.85 15.89
CA ARG A 171 -2.12 13.78 17.21
C ARG A 171 -1.50 12.43 17.48
N ILE A 172 -2.21 11.34 17.15
CA ILE A 172 -1.69 9.97 17.27
C ILE A 172 -0.44 9.82 16.40
N LEU A 173 -0.48 10.23 15.13
CA LEU A 173 0.67 10.13 14.23
C LEU A 173 1.88 10.92 14.75
N ARG A 174 1.67 12.16 15.21
CA ARG A 174 2.73 12.96 15.84
C ARG A 174 3.31 12.26 17.07
N PHE A 175 2.48 11.70 17.93
CA PHE A 175 2.93 10.97 19.11
C PHE A 175 3.77 9.75 18.72
N MET A 176 3.32 8.97 17.75
CA MET A 176 4.03 7.78 17.26
C MET A 176 5.38 8.17 16.62
N ALA A 177 5.44 9.25 15.85
CA ALA A 177 6.67 9.72 15.21
C ALA A 177 7.73 10.18 16.23
N ILE A 178 7.31 10.79 17.35
CA ILE A 178 8.23 11.23 18.41
C ILE A 178 8.70 10.06 19.28
N ASN A 179 7.77 9.19 19.66
CA ASN A 179 8.02 8.19 20.71
C ASN A 179 8.37 6.80 20.16
N GLY A 180 8.29 6.62 18.84
CA GLY A 180 8.54 5.36 18.17
C GLY A 180 7.49 4.28 18.49
N PRO A 181 7.85 3.00 18.32
CA PRO A 181 6.98 1.85 18.59
C PRO A 181 6.37 1.85 20.00
N GLN A 182 5.07 1.54 20.08
CA GLN A 182 4.30 1.54 21.33
C GLN A 182 3.77 0.14 21.66
N PRO A 183 3.56 -0.19 22.94
CA PRO A 183 3.04 -1.50 23.33
C PRO A 183 1.60 -1.68 22.84
N SER A 184 1.31 -2.89 22.35
CA SER A 184 -0.03 -3.37 22.05
C SER A 184 -0.18 -4.78 22.60
N VAL A 185 -1.37 -5.15 23.07
CA VAL A 185 -1.62 -6.50 23.60
C VAL A 185 -2.91 -7.09 23.06
N ASP A 186 -2.86 -8.38 22.78
CA ASP A 186 -4.05 -9.19 22.55
C ASP A 186 -4.35 -10.02 23.79
N VAL A 187 -5.61 -10.07 24.18
CA VAL A 187 -6.10 -10.94 25.24
C VAL A 187 -6.86 -12.10 24.62
N ARG A 188 -6.45 -13.32 24.97
CA ARG A 188 -7.05 -14.56 24.48
C ARG A 188 -7.52 -15.44 25.62
N THR A 189 -8.54 -16.26 25.36
CA THR A 189 -8.88 -17.38 26.25
C THR A 189 -7.76 -18.41 26.21
N ASN A 190 -7.50 -19.05 27.35
CA ASN A 190 -6.60 -20.19 27.43
C ASN A 190 -7.42 -21.46 27.63
N ARG A 191 -7.20 -22.42 26.74
CA ARG A 191 -7.76 -23.77 26.84
C ARG A 191 -6.59 -24.75 26.91
N PRO A 192 -6.75 -25.90 27.60
CA PRO A 192 -5.72 -26.93 27.63
C PRO A 192 -5.22 -27.26 26.22
N LEU A 193 -3.89 -27.37 26.04
CA LEU A 193 -3.22 -27.62 24.75
C LEU A 193 -3.33 -26.50 23.70
N GLY A 194 -3.89 -25.32 24.03
CA GLY A 194 -3.99 -24.18 23.11
C GLY A 194 -5.01 -24.33 21.98
N ILE A 195 -5.64 -25.49 21.85
CA ILE A 195 -6.67 -25.78 20.85
C ILE A 195 -7.96 -25.07 21.25
N GLY A 196 -8.48 -24.25 20.33
CA GLY A 196 -9.67 -23.44 20.59
C GLY A 196 -9.40 -22.19 21.45
N SER A 197 -8.16 -21.70 21.55
CA SER A 197 -7.94 -20.35 22.09
C SER A 197 -8.63 -19.32 21.20
N GLU A 198 -9.49 -18.49 21.78
CA GLU A 198 -10.25 -17.45 21.07
C GLU A 198 -9.71 -16.07 21.46
N LEU A 199 -9.69 -15.15 20.48
CA LEU A 199 -9.35 -13.75 20.74
C LEU A 199 -10.54 -13.07 21.42
N VAL A 200 -10.32 -12.52 22.62
CA VAL A 200 -11.35 -11.80 23.38
C VAL A 200 -11.30 -10.32 23.03
N ALA A 201 -10.10 -9.74 23.03
CA ALA A 201 -9.85 -8.39 22.59
C ALA A 201 -8.46 -8.32 21.95
N GLY A 202 -8.35 -7.64 20.82
CA GLY A 202 -7.10 -7.46 20.09
C GLY A 202 -6.71 -6.00 19.98
N ASP A 203 -5.42 -5.78 19.73
CA ASP A 203 -4.81 -4.47 19.50
C ASP A 203 -5.08 -3.46 20.63
N LEU A 204 -5.13 -3.94 21.89
CA LEU A 204 -5.32 -3.06 23.04
C LEU A 204 -4.07 -2.22 23.27
N THR A 205 -4.24 -0.90 23.33
CA THR A 205 -3.14 0.05 23.47
C THR A 205 -3.60 1.31 24.20
N SER A 206 -2.65 2.05 24.79
CA SER A 206 -2.88 3.35 25.44
C SER A 206 -2.50 4.55 24.54
N VAL A 207 -2.19 4.29 23.27
CA VAL A 207 -1.66 5.30 22.35
C VAL A 207 -2.59 6.49 22.15
N PRO A 208 -3.90 6.32 21.89
CA PRO A 208 -4.82 7.45 21.75
C PRO A 208 -4.87 8.33 23.01
N GLU A 209 -4.92 7.71 24.19
CA GLU A 209 -4.94 8.42 25.47
C GLU A 209 -3.65 9.21 25.69
N GLN A 210 -2.49 8.58 25.42
CA GLN A 210 -1.17 9.22 25.52
C GLN A 210 -0.96 10.33 24.49
N ALA A 211 -1.57 10.21 23.31
CA ALA A 211 -1.56 11.23 22.28
C ALA A 211 -2.46 12.43 22.60
N GLY A 212 -3.27 12.37 23.67
CA GLY A 212 -4.16 13.45 24.06
C GLY A 212 -5.29 13.69 23.04
N VAL A 213 -5.88 12.61 22.52
CA VAL A 213 -7.07 12.73 21.66
C VAL A 213 -8.21 13.42 22.41
N ARG A 214 -8.98 14.25 21.70
CA ARG A 214 -10.09 15.00 22.30
C ARG A 214 -11.31 14.12 22.56
N TYR A 215 -11.49 13.08 21.76
CA TYR A 215 -12.62 12.16 21.87
C TYR A 215 -12.15 10.70 22.08
N PRO A 216 -11.83 10.30 23.32
CA PRO A 216 -11.34 8.95 23.64
C PRO A 216 -12.31 7.82 23.23
N ASP A 217 -13.62 8.07 23.23
CA ASP A 217 -14.61 7.07 22.80
C ASP A 217 -14.46 6.66 21.32
N ARG A 218 -13.74 7.47 20.53
CA ARG A 218 -13.45 7.21 19.10
C ARG A 218 -12.07 6.60 18.86
N SER A 219 -11.28 6.37 19.91
CA SER A 219 -9.91 5.85 19.86
C SER A 219 -9.74 4.67 18.89
N ARG A 220 -10.66 3.69 18.96
CA ARG A 220 -10.60 2.52 18.08
C ARG A 220 -10.83 2.86 16.61
N LEU A 221 -11.73 3.79 16.31
CA LEU A 221 -12.02 4.22 14.93
C LEU A 221 -10.83 4.94 14.31
N TYR A 222 -10.14 5.76 15.11
CA TYR A 222 -8.91 6.44 14.69
C TYR A 222 -7.82 5.44 14.29
N LEU A 223 -7.57 4.42 15.13
CA LEU A 223 -6.58 3.39 14.83
C LEU A 223 -6.94 2.57 13.59
N ILE A 224 -8.23 2.25 13.40
CA ILE A 224 -8.71 1.53 12.20
C ILE A 224 -8.47 2.35 10.93
N ASN A 225 -8.80 3.65 10.95
CA ASN A 225 -8.60 4.50 9.77
C ASN A 225 -7.11 4.70 9.47
N LEU A 226 -6.27 4.90 10.49
CA LEU A 226 -4.82 5.01 10.31
C LEU A 226 -4.20 3.73 9.74
N ASN A 227 -4.68 2.56 10.15
CA ASN A 227 -4.28 1.28 9.57
C ASN A 227 -4.80 1.14 8.12
N ARG A 228 -6.06 1.50 7.84
CA ARG A 228 -6.64 1.52 6.48
C ARG A 228 -5.86 2.42 5.52
N LEU A 229 -5.37 3.56 6.01
CA LEU A 229 -4.52 4.50 5.25
C LEU A 229 -3.09 3.99 5.07
N GLY A 230 -2.72 2.86 5.68
CA GLY A 230 -1.39 2.27 5.62
C GLY A 230 -0.34 3.02 6.42
N LEU A 231 -0.75 3.87 7.38
CA LEU A 231 0.16 4.70 8.19
C LEU A 231 0.63 3.99 9.45
N LEU A 232 -0.18 3.07 9.99
CA LEU A 232 0.14 2.26 11.17
C LEU A 232 0.11 0.77 10.85
N THR A 233 0.90 0.00 11.59
CA THR A 233 0.90 -1.45 11.56
C THR A 233 1.12 -2.05 12.95
N THR A 234 0.54 -3.23 13.19
CA THR A 234 0.85 -4.04 14.37
C THR A 234 1.90 -5.08 14.00
N SER A 235 2.98 -5.18 14.77
CA SER A 235 4.03 -6.19 14.62
C SER A 235 4.10 -7.09 15.86
N ASP A 236 4.49 -8.34 15.67
CA ASP A 236 4.80 -9.28 16.76
C ASP A 236 6.14 -8.97 17.44
N ASP A 237 6.96 -8.08 16.86
CA ASP A 237 8.21 -7.61 17.46
C ASP A 237 7.90 -6.81 18.73
N PRO A 238 8.34 -7.24 19.91
CA PRO A 238 7.97 -6.56 21.15
C PRO A 238 8.74 -5.26 21.35
N VAL A 239 8.19 -4.38 22.21
CA VAL A 239 8.92 -3.24 22.78
C VAL A 239 9.55 -3.59 24.13
N VAL A 240 10.21 -2.63 24.78
CA VAL A 240 10.79 -2.83 26.12
C VAL A 240 9.72 -3.24 27.14
N LEU A 241 10.06 -4.22 28.00
CA LEU A 241 9.11 -4.87 28.91
C LEU A 241 8.38 -3.88 29.83
N SER A 242 9.06 -2.83 30.30
CA SER A 242 8.49 -1.82 31.19
C SER A 242 7.27 -1.11 30.61
N ARG A 243 7.19 -0.94 29.29
CA ARG A 243 6.03 -0.33 28.62
C ARG A 243 4.79 -1.23 28.70
N TYR A 244 4.96 -2.55 28.65
CA TYR A 244 3.85 -3.49 28.80
C TYR A 244 3.32 -3.53 30.22
N MET A 245 4.18 -3.45 31.23
CA MET A 245 3.73 -3.45 32.63
C MET A 245 2.73 -2.32 32.92
N VAL A 246 2.95 -1.14 32.31
CA VAL A 246 2.03 0.00 32.44
C VAL A 246 0.74 -0.21 31.65
N LEU A 247 0.81 -0.85 30.48
CA LEU A 247 -0.37 -1.15 29.65
C LEU A 247 -1.24 -2.26 30.26
N GLU A 248 -0.63 -3.30 30.83
CA GLU A 248 -1.31 -4.48 31.37
C GLU A 248 -2.18 -4.16 32.59
N VAL A 249 -1.87 -3.06 33.31
CA VAL A 249 -2.67 -2.55 34.42
C VAL A 249 -3.72 -1.51 33.99
N GLN A 250 -3.85 -1.21 32.70
CA GLN A 250 -4.87 -0.28 32.22
C GLN A 250 -6.27 -0.91 32.33
N PRO A 251 -7.31 -0.12 32.65
CA PRO A 251 -8.68 -0.63 32.80
C PRO A 251 -9.20 -1.40 31.59
N ILE A 252 -8.79 -1.00 30.38
CA ILE A 252 -9.19 -1.65 29.13
C ILE A 252 -8.64 -3.09 29.03
N VAL A 253 -7.41 -3.33 29.47
CA VAL A 253 -6.78 -4.66 29.49
C VAL A 253 -7.36 -5.50 30.62
N GLU A 254 -7.50 -4.92 31.82
CA GLU A 254 -8.12 -5.63 32.95
C GLU A 254 -9.53 -6.12 32.65
N SER A 255 -10.33 -5.31 31.95
CA SER A 255 -11.68 -5.67 31.53
C SER A 255 -11.68 -6.84 30.54
N ALA A 256 -10.76 -6.84 29.58
CA ALA A 256 -10.58 -7.94 28.64
C ALA A 256 -10.09 -9.23 29.34
N LEU A 257 -9.18 -9.11 30.31
CA LEU A 257 -8.69 -10.24 31.10
C LEU A 257 -9.83 -10.90 31.90
N LYS A 258 -10.68 -10.09 32.56
CA LYS A 258 -11.87 -10.58 33.29
C LYS A 258 -12.85 -11.30 32.36
N GLN A 259 -13.07 -10.76 31.15
CA GLN A 259 -13.93 -11.38 30.15
C GLN A 259 -13.36 -12.72 29.62
N ALA A 260 -12.03 -12.85 29.57
CA ALA A 260 -11.35 -14.04 29.08
C ALA A 260 -11.34 -15.23 30.06
N GLY A 261 -11.72 -15.02 31.33
CA GLY A 261 -11.94 -16.09 32.31
C GLY A 261 -10.75 -16.38 33.23
N ARG A 262 -10.61 -17.63 33.69
CA ARG A 262 -9.71 -18.01 34.81
C ARG A 262 -8.21 -17.93 34.50
N VAL A 263 -7.80 -18.15 33.26
CA VAL A 263 -6.37 -18.22 32.90
C VAL A 263 -6.15 -17.49 31.57
N PRO A 264 -6.40 -16.19 31.45
CA PRO A 264 -6.26 -15.50 30.17
C PRO A 264 -4.80 -15.48 29.69
N LYS A 265 -4.59 -15.54 28.37
CA LYS A 265 -3.27 -15.41 27.75
C LYS A 265 -3.12 -14.02 27.14
N ILE A 266 -2.08 -13.30 27.56
CA ILE A 266 -1.67 -12.03 26.96
C ILE A 266 -0.64 -12.32 25.87
N VAL A 267 -0.87 -11.82 24.66
CA VAL A 267 0.10 -11.83 23.57
C VAL A 267 0.57 -10.40 23.38
N ARG A 268 1.86 -10.17 23.67
CA ARG A 268 2.50 -8.87 23.55
C ARG A 268 2.90 -8.63 22.10
N LYS A 269 2.47 -7.49 21.57
CA LYS A 269 2.74 -6.98 20.23
C LYS A 269 3.21 -5.53 20.30
N SER A 270 3.46 -4.91 19.17
CA SER A 270 3.77 -3.49 19.08
C SER A 270 2.94 -2.82 18.01
N LEU A 271 2.51 -1.58 18.28
CA LEU A 271 1.95 -0.67 17.30
C LEU A 271 3.09 0.22 16.78
N ARG A 272 3.20 0.37 15.46
CA ARG A 272 4.30 1.07 14.79
C ARG A 272 3.79 1.93 13.64
N LEU A 273 4.56 2.95 13.27
CA LEU A 273 4.42 3.55 11.95
C LEU A 273 4.94 2.56 10.91
N THR A 274 4.31 2.54 9.74
CA THR A 274 4.89 1.88 8.56
C THR A 274 5.99 2.78 7.99
N GLU A 275 6.84 2.26 7.10
CA GLU A 275 7.81 3.10 6.36
C GLU A 275 7.11 4.27 5.63
N PHE A 276 5.94 3.98 5.04
CA PHE A 276 5.07 4.97 4.41
C PHE A 276 4.52 6.01 5.41
N GLY A 277 4.12 5.57 6.60
CA GLY A 277 3.64 6.44 7.68
C GLY A 277 4.75 7.32 8.28
N GLU A 278 5.97 6.79 8.39
CA GLU A 278 7.13 7.56 8.82
C GLU A 278 7.48 8.66 7.83
N ASP A 279 7.53 8.35 6.54
CA ASP A 279 7.79 9.33 5.49
C ASP A 279 6.66 10.39 5.43
N PHE A 280 5.39 9.95 5.48
CA PHE A 280 4.25 10.86 5.59
C PHE A 280 4.38 11.84 6.78
N CYS A 281 4.75 11.36 7.96
CA CYS A 281 4.92 12.22 9.13
C CYS A 281 6.08 13.22 8.94
N LYS A 282 7.19 12.79 8.34
CA LYS A 282 8.35 13.66 8.06
C LYS A 282 8.02 14.75 7.05
N THR A 283 7.26 14.42 6.01
CA THR A 283 6.89 15.38 4.96
C THR A 283 5.76 16.32 5.38
N CYS A 284 4.74 15.82 6.07
CA CYS A 284 3.50 16.56 6.31
C CYS A 284 3.44 17.26 7.68
N PHE A 285 4.26 16.87 8.66
CA PHE A 285 4.21 17.45 10.01
C PHE A 285 5.53 18.10 10.42
N THR A 286 5.43 19.29 11.00
CA THR A 286 6.54 19.96 11.68
C THR A 286 6.66 19.41 13.11
N ILE A 287 7.33 18.26 13.25
CA ILE A 287 7.49 17.57 14.53
C ILE A 287 8.78 18.07 15.21
N ASN A 288 8.70 19.26 15.83
CA ASN A 288 9.73 19.90 16.66
C ASN A 288 11.21 19.72 16.20
N GLY A 289 11.71 20.71 15.44
CA GLY A 289 13.10 21.16 15.55
C GLY A 289 14.09 20.71 14.47
N SER A 290 13.72 20.79 13.19
CA SER A 290 14.69 21.08 12.12
C SER A 290 14.27 22.36 11.42
#